data_AF-A0A1I1NNI7-F1
#
_entry.id   AF-A0A1I1NNI7-F1
#
_cell.length_a   1.000
_cell.length_b   1.000
_cell.length_c   1.000
_cell.angle_alpha   90.00
_cell.angle_beta   90.00
_cell.angle_gamma   90.00
#
_symmetry.space_group_name_H-M   'P 1'
#
loop_
_entity.id
_entity.type
_entity.pdbx_description
1 polymer ?
#
loop_
_entity_poly.entity_id
_entity_poly.type
_entity_poly.pdbx_seq_one_letter_code
_entity_poly.pdbx_strand_id
1 'polypeptide(L)'
;MSWLDALRRRLPRRRAPAEPEGPSPVHVRRTDLLALQPLAARLALGRRRPPGRTRVGLHTSRVRGRGLDFEEVRPYQAGDDLRLVEWKVTARTGRPYTKVFREERERPLHLVVDFRRSMRFGTRSVFKSVLAARVATLLAWAAIHDGDRVGLTVATDRGHVDLPPGGGKRGILRVIRVLAEAHATEPDPEIEPPGMTPLFEHLLRRVSTGTALVPISDFQGLDDNAQRLLGLLARRTDLFGVFLYDPLETEAPPAARYPVTDGVRRGTLDFTDPAYRRQHHAAFEARAAAVRAAFVERGAHLLRLSTEHDLGDSVRRLLHARGQGRSA
;
A
#
# COMPACT_ATOMS: atom_id res chain seq x y z
N MET A 1 10.10 10.96 -45.64
CA MET A 1 10.86 9.85 -45.01
C MET A 1 11.66 10.43 -43.85
N SER A 2 11.28 10.08 -42.62
CA SER A 2 11.84 10.67 -41.39
C SER A 2 13.28 10.18 -41.16
N TRP A 3 14.17 11.10 -40.81
CA TRP A 3 15.57 10.83 -40.43
C TRP A 3 15.69 9.78 -39.28
N LEU A 4 14.63 9.63 -38.47
CA LEU A 4 14.49 8.59 -37.43
C LEU A 4 14.38 7.15 -37.98
N ASP A 5 13.83 6.96 -39.19
CA ASP A 5 13.70 5.62 -39.81
C ASP A 5 15.01 5.13 -40.43
N ALA A 6 15.90 6.05 -40.81
CA ALA A 6 17.23 5.72 -41.34
C ALA A 6 18.18 5.23 -40.22
N LEU A 7 18.04 5.77 -39.00
CA LEU A 7 18.86 5.39 -37.85
C LEU A 7 18.51 3.98 -37.30
N ARG A 8 17.23 3.58 -37.37
CA ARG A 8 16.76 2.26 -36.91
C ARG A 8 17.23 1.09 -37.76
N ARG A 9 17.65 1.32 -39.01
CA ARG A 9 18.09 0.26 -39.94
C ARG A 9 19.60 -0.02 -39.93
N ARG A 10 20.42 0.82 -39.29
CA ARG A 10 21.89 0.70 -39.28
C ARG A 10 22.51 0.22 -37.96
N LEU A 11 21.72 0.06 -36.90
CA LEU A 11 22.20 -0.53 -35.65
C LEU A 11 21.85 -2.02 -35.63
N PRO A 12 22.82 -2.93 -35.41
CA PRO A 12 22.49 -4.34 -35.20
C PRO A 12 21.49 -4.42 -34.06
N ARG A 13 20.36 -5.12 -34.27
CA ARG A 13 19.42 -5.45 -33.21
C ARG A 13 20.19 -6.24 -32.16
N ARG A 14 20.71 -5.55 -31.15
CA ARG A 14 21.27 -6.16 -29.95
C ARG A 14 20.12 -7.00 -29.40
N ARG A 15 20.19 -8.33 -29.54
CA ARG A 15 19.24 -9.25 -28.91
C ARG A 15 19.16 -8.79 -27.46
N ALA A 16 17.97 -8.41 -27.02
CA ALA A 16 17.74 -8.22 -25.59
C ALA A 16 18.28 -9.49 -24.91
N PRO A 17 19.13 -9.38 -23.87
CA PRO A 17 19.60 -10.55 -23.17
C PRO A 17 18.37 -11.40 -22.79
N ALA A 18 18.47 -12.72 -22.97
CA ALA A 18 17.39 -13.62 -22.58
C ALA A 18 16.98 -13.27 -21.14
N GLU A 19 15.68 -13.03 -20.91
CA GLU A 19 15.22 -12.67 -19.59
C GLU A 19 15.63 -13.78 -18.62
N PRO A 20 16.34 -13.48 -17.52
CA PRO A 20 16.78 -14.50 -16.58
C PRO A 20 15.58 -15.29 -16.05
N GLU A 21 15.75 -16.61 -15.91
CA GLU A 21 14.76 -17.49 -15.29
C GLU A 21 14.56 -17.09 -13.81
N GLY A 22 13.31 -16.84 -13.43
CA GLY A 22 12.93 -16.47 -12.07
C GLY A 22 12.51 -15.00 -11.90
N PRO A 23 12.06 -14.63 -10.68
CA PRO A 23 11.52 -13.31 -10.42
C PRO A 23 12.63 -12.25 -10.42
N SER A 24 12.41 -11.14 -11.11
CA SER A 24 13.41 -10.09 -11.20
C SER A 24 13.57 -9.37 -9.85
N PRO A 25 14.82 -9.16 -9.38
CA PRO A 25 15.08 -8.39 -8.16
C PRO A 25 15.05 -6.87 -8.39
N VAL A 26 15.21 -6.44 -9.63
CA VAL A 26 15.37 -5.02 -10.01
C VAL A 26 14.15 -4.49 -10.74
N HIS A 27 13.46 -5.32 -11.53
CA HIS A 27 12.32 -4.90 -12.35
C HIS A 27 11.00 -5.49 -11.87
N VAL A 28 9.91 -4.72 -11.94
CA VAL A 28 8.57 -5.23 -11.67
C VAL A 28 8.00 -5.85 -12.94
N ARG A 29 7.98 -7.18 -13.01
CA ARG A 29 7.37 -7.93 -14.11
C ARG A 29 5.97 -8.40 -13.76
N ARG A 30 5.07 -8.38 -14.74
CA ARG A 30 3.68 -8.85 -14.57
C ARG A 30 3.62 -10.33 -14.18
N THR A 31 4.48 -11.16 -14.76
CA THR A 31 4.61 -12.60 -14.46
C THR A 31 4.94 -12.82 -12.99
N ASP A 32 5.90 -12.08 -12.45
CA ASP A 32 6.37 -12.21 -11.07
C ASP A 32 5.27 -11.81 -10.09
N LEU A 33 4.53 -10.74 -10.38
CA LEU A 33 3.40 -10.31 -9.58
C LEU A 33 2.21 -11.29 -9.63
N LEU A 34 1.93 -11.89 -10.79
CA LEU A 34 0.90 -12.92 -10.94
C LEU A 34 1.23 -14.18 -10.14
N ALA A 35 2.52 -14.56 -10.09
CA ALA A 35 2.99 -15.71 -9.33
C ALA A 35 2.76 -15.60 -7.81
N LEU A 36 2.45 -14.40 -7.29
CA LEU A 36 2.12 -14.18 -5.88
C LEU A 36 0.70 -14.61 -5.48
N GLN A 37 -0.18 -14.93 -6.44
CA GLN A 37 -1.57 -15.28 -6.16
C GLN A 37 -1.74 -16.40 -5.11
N PRO A 38 -0.99 -17.52 -5.14
CA PRO A 38 -1.13 -18.58 -4.13
C PRO A 38 -0.73 -18.12 -2.72
N LEU A 39 0.29 -17.26 -2.61
CA LEU A 39 0.72 -16.70 -1.33
C LEU A 39 -0.34 -15.76 -0.76
N ALA A 40 -1.00 -14.97 -1.61
CA ALA A 40 -2.08 -14.07 -1.19
C ALA A 40 -3.33 -14.82 -0.69
N ALA A 41 -3.63 -16.01 -1.21
CA ALA A 41 -4.74 -16.81 -0.70
C ALA A 41 -4.57 -17.18 0.80
N ARG A 42 -3.31 -17.29 1.27
CA ARG A 42 -3.00 -17.56 2.69
C ARG A 42 -3.25 -16.33 3.59
N LEU A 43 -3.23 -15.12 3.02
CA LEU A 43 -3.56 -13.88 3.74
C LEU A 43 -5.07 -13.72 3.99
N ALA A 44 -5.90 -14.26 3.11
CA ALA A 44 -7.34 -14.02 3.08
C ALA A 44 -8.16 -14.94 4.02
N LEU A 45 -7.50 -15.72 4.88
CA LEU A 45 -8.15 -16.73 5.73
C LEU A 45 -8.97 -16.16 6.91
N GLY A 46 -9.27 -14.87 6.93
CA GLY A 46 -9.99 -14.24 8.05
C GLY A 46 -10.89 -13.10 7.62
N ARG A 47 -12.14 -13.42 7.28
CA ARG A 47 -13.24 -12.44 7.23
C ARG A 47 -13.20 -11.57 8.50
N ARG A 48 -12.82 -10.29 8.38
CA ARG A 48 -12.97 -9.33 9.48
C ARG A 48 -14.45 -9.03 9.65
N ARG A 49 -15.01 -9.35 10.82
CA ARG A 49 -16.16 -8.59 11.35
C ARG A 49 -15.68 -7.15 11.62
N PRO A 50 -16.34 -6.10 11.10
CA PRO A 50 -15.98 -4.73 11.45
C PRO A 50 -16.20 -4.52 12.96
N PRO A 51 -15.35 -3.71 13.64
CA PRO A 51 -15.59 -3.35 15.03
C PRO A 51 -16.95 -2.65 15.13
N GLY A 52 -17.88 -3.27 15.86
CA GLY A 52 -19.16 -2.66 16.19
C GLY A 52 -18.89 -1.38 16.98
N ARG A 53 -19.05 -0.23 16.33
CA ARG A 53 -19.34 1.00 17.06
C ARG A 53 -20.83 0.99 17.35
N THR A 54 -21.20 0.31 18.43
CA THR A 54 -22.45 0.58 19.12
C THR A 54 -22.27 1.93 19.82
N ARG A 55 -22.46 3.01 19.05
CA ARG A 55 -22.91 4.27 19.63
C ARG A 55 -24.39 4.34 19.34
N VAL A 56 -25.18 4.02 20.36
CA VAL A 56 -26.56 4.47 20.46
C VAL A 56 -26.52 5.99 20.25
N GLY A 57 -27.07 6.42 19.14
CA GLY A 57 -27.02 7.79 18.66
C GLY A 57 -27.88 7.88 17.43
N LEU A 58 -29.12 8.31 17.65
CA LEU A 58 -30.19 8.52 16.68
C LEU A 58 -29.74 9.41 15.51
N HIS A 59 -29.09 8.86 14.50
CA HIS A 59 -28.92 9.52 13.20
C HIS A 59 -29.08 8.51 12.08
N THR A 60 -30.26 8.51 11.49
CA THR A 60 -30.58 7.93 10.19
C THR A 60 -29.72 8.60 9.11
N SER A 61 -28.55 8.05 8.81
CA SER A 61 -27.79 8.49 7.64
C SER A 61 -28.47 7.97 6.37
N ARG A 62 -29.15 8.86 5.64
CA ARG A 62 -29.68 8.62 4.28
C ARG A 62 -28.55 8.55 3.24
N VAL A 63 -27.65 7.58 3.36
CA VAL A 63 -26.67 7.29 2.32
C VAL A 63 -27.20 6.14 1.47
N ARG A 64 -27.48 6.43 0.20
CA ARG A 64 -27.90 5.44 -0.79
C ARG A 64 -26.69 4.57 -1.17
N GLY A 65 -26.53 3.45 -0.48
CA GLY A 65 -25.66 2.33 -0.84
C GLY A 65 -26.46 1.03 -0.86
N ARG A 66 -26.25 0.18 -1.87
CA ARG A 66 -26.97 -1.08 -2.07
C ARG A 66 -26.54 -2.12 -1.02
N GLY A 67 -27.50 -2.88 -0.49
CA GLY A 67 -27.28 -4.11 0.30
C GLY A 67 -27.44 -3.92 1.82
N LEU A 68 -28.65 -4.16 2.32
CA LEU A 68 -28.90 -4.39 3.75
C LEU A 68 -28.69 -5.88 4.00
N ASP A 69 -27.64 -6.25 4.73
CA ASP A 69 -27.32 -7.65 5.04
C ASP A 69 -28.01 -8.03 6.35
N PHE A 70 -28.70 -9.16 6.38
CA PHE A 70 -29.42 -9.60 7.57
C PHE A 70 -28.41 -9.93 8.68
N GLU A 71 -28.47 -9.22 9.81
CA GLU A 71 -27.57 -9.42 10.94
C GLU A 71 -28.16 -10.43 11.92
N GLU A 72 -29.37 -10.14 12.42
CA GLU A 72 -30.07 -11.01 13.36
C GLU A 72 -31.58 -10.68 13.47
N VAL A 73 -32.34 -11.58 14.08
CA VAL A 73 -33.71 -11.31 14.56
C VAL A 73 -33.63 -11.09 16.06
N ARG A 74 -33.98 -9.89 16.54
CA ARG A 74 -33.99 -9.55 17.98
C ARG A 74 -35.39 -9.17 18.48
N PRO A 75 -35.66 -9.23 19.79
CA PRO A 75 -36.90 -8.70 20.34
C PRO A 75 -37.10 -7.23 19.94
N TYR A 76 -38.33 -6.91 19.56
CA TYR A 76 -38.74 -5.56 19.17
C TYR A 76 -38.51 -4.58 20.34
N GLN A 77 -37.96 -3.41 20.03
CA GLN A 77 -37.83 -2.30 20.96
C GLN A 77 -38.68 -1.13 20.48
N ALA A 78 -39.22 -0.35 21.43
CA ALA A 78 -40.01 0.83 21.12
C ALA A 78 -39.17 1.82 20.29
N GLY A 79 -39.64 2.14 19.08
CA GLY A 79 -38.92 2.98 18.11
C GLY A 79 -38.37 2.22 16.90
N ASP A 80 -38.39 0.88 16.91
CA ASP A 80 -38.06 0.07 15.73
C ASP A 80 -39.11 0.25 14.61
N ASP A 81 -38.65 0.29 13.35
CA ASP A 81 -39.53 0.37 12.17
C ASP A 81 -40.36 -0.91 12.04
N LEU A 82 -41.69 -0.77 12.07
CA LEU A 82 -42.65 -1.87 11.97
C LEU A 82 -42.54 -2.64 10.65
N ARG A 83 -41.97 -2.04 9.59
CA ARG A 83 -41.70 -2.71 8.32
C ARG A 83 -40.64 -3.81 8.43
N LEU A 84 -39.79 -3.75 9.45
CA LEU A 84 -38.72 -4.71 9.67
C LEU A 84 -39.14 -5.84 10.63
N VAL A 85 -40.40 -5.87 11.09
CA VAL A 85 -40.90 -6.93 11.97
C VAL A 85 -40.89 -8.28 11.26
N GLU A 86 -40.31 -9.29 11.91
CA GLU A 86 -40.37 -10.67 11.44
C GLU A 86 -41.64 -11.35 11.99
N TRP A 87 -42.69 -11.28 11.19
CA TRP A 87 -44.00 -11.80 11.55
C TRP A 87 -44.02 -13.31 11.79
N LYS A 88 -43.16 -14.12 11.15
CA LYS A 88 -43.13 -15.57 11.39
C LYS A 88 -42.60 -15.93 12.78
N VAL A 89 -41.53 -15.26 13.22
CA VAL A 89 -40.97 -15.47 14.56
C VAL A 89 -41.91 -14.91 15.62
N THR A 90 -42.52 -13.75 15.34
CA THR A 90 -43.52 -13.12 16.21
C THR A 90 -44.73 -14.01 16.42
N ALA A 91 -45.28 -14.60 15.36
CA ALA A 91 -46.42 -15.52 15.44
C ALA A 91 -46.10 -16.80 16.23
N ARG A 92 -44.87 -17.31 16.16
CA ARG A 92 -44.48 -18.53 16.89
C ARG A 92 -44.19 -18.28 18.37
N THR A 93 -43.68 -17.10 18.71
CA THR A 93 -43.20 -16.78 20.07
C THR A 93 -44.18 -15.96 20.89
N GLY A 94 -45.21 -15.38 20.25
CA GLY A 94 -46.17 -14.48 20.90
C GLY A 94 -45.58 -13.13 21.33
N ARG A 95 -44.31 -12.85 20.98
CA ARG A 95 -43.61 -11.61 21.29
C ARG A 95 -43.09 -10.98 19.99
N PRO A 96 -43.15 -9.65 19.82
CA PRO A 96 -42.69 -9.00 18.60
C PRO A 96 -41.17 -9.09 18.43
N TYR A 97 -40.72 -9.42 17.23
CA TYR A 97 -39.31 -9.47 16.84
C TYR A 97 -39.04 -8.62 15.58
N THR A 98 -37.90 -7.94 15.56
CA THR A 98 -37.44 -7.07 14.46
C THR A 98 -36.22 -7.68 13.78
N LYS A 99 -36.19 -7.63 12.45
CA LYS A 99 -34.97 -7.90 11.66
C LYS A 99 -34.03 -6.72 11.77
N VAL A 100 -32.84 -6.98 12.28
CA VAL A 100 -31.72 -6.04 12.25
C VAL A 100 -30.97 -6.28 10.96
N PHE A 101 -30.87 -5.23 10.15
CA PHE A 101 -30.07 -5.23 8.95
C PHE A 101 -28.84 -4.37 9.16
N ARG A 102 -27.70 -4.86 8.72
CA ARG A 102 -26.45 -4.14 8.72
C ARG A 102 -26.21 -3.57 7.33
N GLU A 103 -25.83 -2.30 7.27
CA GLU A 103 -25.29 -1.74 6.02
C GLU A 103 -23.93 -2.40 5.76
N GLU A 104 -23.86 -3.29 4.76
CA GLU A 104 -22.58 -3.80 4.31
C GLU A 104 -21.88 -2.69 3.52
N ARG A 105 -20.99 -1.98 4.20
CA ARG A 105 -20.08 -1.04 3.53
C ARG A 105 -18.90 -1.82 3.01
N GLU A 106 -18.85 -1.99 1.68
CA GLU A 106 -17.61 -2.30 0.98
C GLU A 106 -16.53 -1.35 1.48
N ARG A 107 -15.39 -1.90 1.89
CA ARG A 107 -14.29 -1.11 2.43
C ARG A 107 -13.18 -1.08 1.39
N PRO A 108 -13.20 -0.13 0.45
CA PRO A 108 -12.20 -0.11 -0.60
C PRO A 108 -10.80 -0.02 0.01
N LEU A 109 -9.88 -0.78 -0.55
CA LEU A 109 -8.46 -0.68 -0.29
C LEU A 109 -7.87 0.29 -1.31
N HIS A 110 -7.20 1.34 -0.86
CA HIS A 110 -6.44 2.24 -1.73
C HIS A 110 -4.96 2.10 -1.44
N LEU A 111 -4.23 1.55 -2.39
CA LEU A 111 -2.79 1.35 -2.30
C LEU A 111 -2.08 2.60 -2.82
N VAL A 112 -1.04 3.04 -2.12
CA VAL A 112 -0.15 4.11 -2.61
C VAL A 112 1.25 3.54 -2.69
N VAL A 113 1.78 3.38 -3.90
CA VAL A 113 3.06 2.72 -4.15
C VAL A 113 4.07 3.76 -4.62
N ASP A 114 5.18 3.87 -3.91
CA ASP A 114 6.25 4.78 -4.27
C ASP A 114 7.26 4.11 -5.20
N PHE A 115 7.44 4.66 -6.40
CA PHE A 115 8.45 4.30 -7.39
C PHE A 115 9.38 5.47 -7.72
N ARG A 116 9.44 6.49 -6.87
CA ARG A 116 10.45 7.55 -7.00
C ARG A 116 11.86 6.98 -6.90
N ARG A 117 12.86 7.74 -7.34
CA ARG A 117 14.26 7.31 -7.43
C ARG A 117 14.80 6.63 -6.17
N SER A 118 14.44 7.12 -4.98
CA SER A 118 14.88 6.53 -3.70
C SER A 118 14.50 5.06 -3.53
N MET A 119 13.43 4.63 -4.20
CA MET A 119 12.91 3.26 -4.19
C MET A 119 13.64 2.35 -5.19
N ARG A 120 14.50 2.89 -6.05
CA ARG A 120 15.35 2.13 -7.01
C ARG A 120 16.68 1.74 -6.38
N PHE A 121 16.59 1.19 -5.18
CA PHE A 121 17.75 0.80 -4.39
C PHE A 121 17.48 -0.50 -3.64
N GLY A 122 18.49 -1.35 -3.55
CA GLY A 122 18.50 -2.58 -2.76
C GLY A 122 19.87 -3.26 -2.85
N THR A 123 20.43 -3.67 -1.72
CA THR A 123 21.75 -4.31 -1.61
C THR A 123 21.69 -5.81 -1.36
N ARG A 124 20.51 -6.32 -1.00
CA ARG A 124 20.28 -7.73 -0.68
C ARG A 124 19.50 -8.41 -1.81
N SER A 125 18.24 -8.74 -1.57
CA SER A 125 17.50 -9.66 -2.44
C SER A 125 16.76 -8.93 -3.56
N VAL A 126 16.16 -7.77 -3.27
CA VAL A 126 15.34 -7.02 -4.24
C VAL A 126 15.44 -5.52 -3.98
N PHE A 127 15.08 -4.71 -4.99
CA PHE A 127 14.90 -3.27 -4.80
C PHE A 127 13.67 -2.96 -3.94
N LYS A 128 13.71 -1.85 -3.19
CA LYS A 128 12.57 -1.33 -2.42
C LYS A 128 11.31 -1.19 -3.28
N SER A 129 11.43 -0.69 -4.51
CA SER A 129 10.33 -0.57 -5.47
C SER A 129 9.73 -1.92 -5.89
N VAL A 130 10.57 -2.94 -6.10
CA VAL A 130 10.10 -4.30 -6.41
C VAL A 130 9.37 -4.89 -5.20
N LEU A 131 9.94 -4.75 -4.00
CA LEU A 131 9.29 -5.15 -2.76
C LEU A 131 7.94 -4.44 -2.57
N ALA A 132 7.88 -3.13 -2.83
CA ALA A 132 6.66 -2.34 -2.76
C ALA A 132 5.57 -2.89 -3.68
N ALA A 133 5.90 -3.19 -4.94
CA ALA A 133 4.97 -3.76 -5.91
C ALA A 133 4.46 -5.15 -5.49
N ARG A 134 5.35 -5.98 -4.93
CA ARG A 134 4.98 -7.32 -4.43
C ARG A 134 4.05 -7.24 -3.23
N VAL A 135 4.34 -6.37 -2.24
CA VAL A 135 3.45 -6.12 -1.09
C VAL A 135 2.10 -5.56 -1.54
N ALA A 136 2.10 -4.57 -2.43
CA ALA A 136 0.87 -4.00 -2.99
C ALA A 136 0.02 -5.08 -3.68
N THR A 137 0.64 -5.94 -4.47
CA THR A 137 -0.05 -7.04 -5.18
C THR A 137 -0.64 -8.06 -4.21
N LEU A 138 0.09 -8.43 -3.15
CA LEU A 138 -0.41 -9.34 -2.11
C LEU A 138 -1.64 -8.77 -1.39
N LEU A 139 -1.58 -7.50 -1.01
CA LEU A 139 -2.71 -6.81 -0.37
C LEU A 139 -3.90 -6.66 -1.32
N ALA A 140 -3.65 -6.36 -2.59
CA ALA A 140 -4.70 -6.26 -3.61
C ALA A 140 -5.40 -7.60 -3.85
N TRP A 141 -4.66 -8.70 -3.92
CA TRP A 141 -5.24 -10.04 -4.02
C TRP A 141 -6.07 -10.40 -2.79
N ALA A 142 -5.57 -10.11 -1.59
CA ALA A 142 -6.31 -10.38 -0.35
C ALA A 142 -7.64 -9.61 -0.32
N ALA A 143 -7.63 -8.31 -0.62
CA ALA A 143 -8.84 -7.49 -0.68
C ALA A 143 -9.84 -8.01 -1.72
N ILE A 144 -9.37 -8.38 -2.93
CA ILE A 144 -10.26 -8.91 -3.98
C ILE A 144 -10.83 -10.27 -3.62
N HIS A 145 -10.10 -11.11 -2.88
CA HIS A 145 -10.61 -12.37 -2.37
C HIS A 145 -11.74 -12.15 -1.35
N ASP A 146 -11.61 -11.11 -0.52
CA ASP A 146 -12.62 -10.71 0.46
C ASP A 146 -13.82 -9.98 -0.17
N GLY A 147 -13.81 -9.75 -1.48
CA GLY A 147 -14.88 -9.06 -2.21
C GLY A 147 -14.74 -7.53 -2.26
N ASP A 148 -13.67 -6.97 -1.68
CA ASP A 148 -13.41 -5.54 -1.69
C ASP A 148 -12.92 -5.03 -3.06
N ARG A 149 -13.07 -3.72 -3.29
CA ARG A 149 -12.48 -3.02 -4.43
C ARG A 149 -11.09 -2.48 -4.10
N VAL A 150 -10.20 -2.49 -5.09
CA VAL A 150 -8.82 -1.99 -4.94
C VAL A 150 -8.58 -0.80 -5.88
N GLY A 151 -8.24 0.35 -5.31
CA GLY A 151 -7.67 1.51 -5.98
C GLY A 151 -6.16 1.57 -5.81
N LEU A 152 -5.48 2.30 -6.69
CA LEU A 152 -4.02 2.44 -6.66
C LEU A 152 -3.61 3.86 -7.06
N THR A 153 -2.63 4.43 -6.38
CA THR A 153 -1.87 5.60 -6.79
C THR A 153 -0.39 5.23 -6.80
N VAL A 154 0.30 5.36 -7.93
CA VAL A 154 1.74 5.12 -8.05
C VAL A 154 2.45 6.47 -8.10
N ALA A 155 3.31 6.77 -7.14
CA ALA A 155 4.15 7.98 -7.16
C ALA A 155 5.43 7.72 -7.96
N THR A 156 5.83 8.66 -8.79
CA THR A 156 7.04 8.60 -9.62
C THR A 156 7.76 9.94 -9.60
N ASP A 157 8.97 10.00 -10.18
CA ASP A 157 9.73 11.25 -10.28
C ASP A 157 9.01 12.33 -11.10
N ARG A 158 8.08 11.93 -11.97
CA ARG A 158 7.31 12.83 -12.85
C ARG A 158 5.89 13.11 -12.34
N GLY A 159 5.54 12.69 -11.13
CA GLY A 159 4.22 12.90 -10.53
C GLY A 159 3.59 11.61 -10.03
N HIS A 160 2.38 11.30 -10.50
CA HIS A 160 1.67 10.09 -10.09
C HIS A 160 0.76 9.52 -11.18
N VAL A 161 0.46 8.22 -11.06
CA VAL A 161 -0.50 7.51 -11.91
C VAL A 161 -1.61 6.94 -11.02
N ASP A 162 -2.86 7.24 -11.34
CA ASP A 162 -4.02 6.74 -10.60
C ASP A 162 -4.74 5.60 -11.34
N LEU A 163 -5.25 4.67 -10.54
CA LEU A 163 -6.18 3.64 -10.94
C LEU A 163 -7.40 3.69 -10.00
N PRO A 164 -8.61 3.99 -10.51
CA PRO A 164 -9.80 4.03 -9.68
C PRO A 164 -10.15 2.63 -9.13
N PRO A 165 -10.82 2.55 -7.96
CA PRO A 165 -11.15 1.27 -7.33
C PRO A 165 -11.92 0.31 -8.25
N GLY A 166 -11.40 -0.90 -8.39
CA GLY A 166 -12.04 -1.98 -9.15
C GLY A 166 -12.04 -3.30 -8.37
N GLY A 167 -13.11 -4.07 -8.48
CA GLY A 167 -13.25 -5.39 -7.85
C GLY A 167 -12.93 -6.55 -8.79
N GLY A 168 -12.84 -7.74 -8.21
CA GLY A 168 -12.70 -9.01 -8.93
C GLY A 168 -11.42 -9.16 -9.75
N LYS A 169 -11.36 -10.22 -10.56
CA LYS A 169 -10.17 -10.57 -11.36
C LYS A 169 -9.71 -9.45 -12.29
N ARG A 170 -10.63 -8.66 -12.85
CA ARG A 170 -10.28 -7.53 -13.72
C ARG A 170 -9.59 -6.40 -12.94
N GLY A 171 -9.99 -6.16 -11.69
CA GLY A 171 -9.37 -5.16 -10.82
C GLY A 171 -7.90 -5.46 -10.57
N ILE A 172 -7.58 -6.68 -10.11
CA ILE A 172 -6.19 -7.08 -9.82
C ILE A 172 -5.30 -7.07 -11.06
N LEU A 173 -5.81 -7.52 -12.21
CA LEU A 173 -5.02 -7.52 -13.45
C LEU A 173 -4.69 -6.10 -13.92
N ARG A 174 -5.55 -5.11 -13.62
CA ARG A 174 -5.25 -3.69 -13.87
C ARG A 174 -4.21 -3.15 -12.90
N VAL A 175 -4.31 -3.49 -11.61
CA VAL A 175 -3.29 -3.14 -10.60
C VAL A 175 -1.91 -3.65 -11.02
N ILE A 176 -1.79 -4.94 -11.32
CA ILE A 176 -0.52 -5.57 -11.75
C ILE A 176 0.03 -4.90 -13.00
N ARG A 177 -0.83 -4.60 -13.97
CA ARG A 177 -0.45 -3.92 -15.21
C ARG A 177 0.13 -2.53 -14.91
N VAL A 178 -0.61 -1.69 -14.16
CA VAL A 178 -0.19 -0.31 -13.83
C VAL A 178 1.12 -0.31 -13.05
N LEU A 179 1.31 -1.24 -12.10
CA LEU A 179 2.57 -1.37 -11.36
C LEU A 179 3.74 -1.70 -12.30
N ALA A 180 3.57 -2.67 -13.21
CA ALA A 180 4.64 -3.03 -14.14
C ALA A 180 4.94 -1.90 -15.14
N GLU A 181 3.92 -1.26 -15.71
CA GLU A 181 4.07 -0.16 -16.68
C GLU A 181 4.70 1.08 -16.04
N ALA A 182 4.26 1.46 -14.83
CA ALA A 182 4.84 2.60 -14.12
C ALA A 182 6.29 2.34 -13.69
N HIS A 183 6.63 1.10 -13.32
CA HIS A 183 8.00 0.73 -12.94
C HIS A 183 8.95 0.63 -14.12
N ALA A 184 8.45 0.29 -15.32
CA ALA A 184 9.25 0.20 -16.54
C ALA A 184 9.81 1.57 -17.00
N THR A 185 9.27 2.68 -16.50
CA THR A 185 9.86 3.99 -16.72
C THR A 185 11.04 4.18 -15.77
N GLU A 186 12.24 4.32 -16.33
CA GLU A 186 13.45 4.59 -15.55
C GLU A 186 13.41 6.02 -14.96
N PRO A 187 13.97 6.22 -13.75
CA PRO A 187 14.20 7.54 -13.18
C PRO A 187 14.97 8.43 -14.16
N ASP A 188 14.53 9.68 -14.26
CA ASP A 188 15.24 10.68 -15.03
C ASP A 188 16.21 11.43 -14.11
N PRO A 189 17.53 11.31 -14.31
CA PRO A 189 18.55 11.90 -13.43
C PRO A 189 18.39 13.42 -13.27
N GLU A 190 17.83 14.09 -14.27
CA GLU A 190 17.66 15.55 -14.32
C GLU A 190 16.38 16.04 -13.63
N ILE A 191 15.45 15.14 -13.32
CA ILE A 191 14.18 15.48 -12.66
C ILE A 191 14.31 15.22 -11.17
N GLU A 192 14.14 16.28 -10.37
CA GLU A 192 14.02 16.15 -8.93
C GLU A 192 12.64 15.56 -8.58
N PRO A 193 12.57 14.41 -7.90
CA PRO A 193 11.30 13.79 -7.56
C PRO A 193 10.48 14.69 -6.62
N PRO A 194 9.15 14.77 -6.77
CA PRO A 194 8.32 15.49 -5.82
C PRO A 194 8.39 14.86 -4.42
N GLY A 195 8.34 15.70 -3.38
CA GLY A 195 8.21 15.28 -2.00
C GLY A 195 6.87 14.58 -1.69
N MET A 196 6.63 14.25 -0.41
CA MET A 196 5.38 13.58 -0.01
C MET A 196 4.17 14.52 0.05
N THR A 197 4.42 15.83 0.23
CA THR A 197 3.35 16.85 0.32
C THR A 197 2.38 16.80 -0.88
N PRO A 198 2.83 16.95 -2.15
CA PRO A 198 1.93 16.94 -3.30
C PRO A 198 1.15 15.63 -3.45
N LEU A 199 1.77 14.50 -3.10
CA LEU A 199 1.13 13.19 -3.12
C LEU A 199 -0.02 13.14 -2.10
N PHE A 200 0.19 13.58 -0.88
CA PHE A 200 -0.84 13.54 0.15
C PHE A 200 -1.96 14.55 -0.12
N GLU A 201 -1.67 15.71 -0.68
CA GLU A 201 -2.69 16.66 -1.19
C GLU A 201 -3.56 16.04 -2.29
N HIS A 202 -2.96 15.25 -3.16
CA HIS A 202 -3.70 14.52 -4.18
C HIS A 202 -4.62 13.45 -3.57
N LEU A 203 -4.09 12.62 -2.67
CA LEU A 203 -4.87 11.59 -1.97
C LEU A 203 -6.02 12.20 -1.16
N LEU A 204 -5.81 13.38 -0.59
CA LEU A 204 -6.81 14.17 0.11
C LEU A 204 -8.10 14.38 -0.69
N ARG A 205 -7.96 14.55 -2.01
CA ARG A 205 -9.06 14.81 -2.96
C ARG A 205 -9.64 13.53 -3.56
N ARG A 206 -8.85 12.45 -3.59
CA ARG A 206 -9.20 11.21 -4.31
C ARG A 206 -9.75 10.12 -3.42
N VAL A 207 -9.27 10.02 -2.19
CA VAL A 207 -9.59 8.91 -1.28
C VAL A 207 -10.83 9.27 -0.46
N SER A 208 -11.88 8.44 -0.57
CA SER A 208 -13.11 8.62 0.20
C SER A 208 -12.94 8.20 1.66
N THR A 209 -13.77 8.77 2.53
CA THR A 209 -13.84 8.40 3.95
C THR A 209 -14.14 6.90 4.14
N GLY A 210 -13.50 6.27 5.13
CA GLY A 210 -13.68 4.85 5.45
C GLY A 210 -12.81 3.88 4.65
N THR A 211 -12.12 4.37 3.61
CA THR A 211 -11.16 3.60 2.80
C THR A 211 -9.99 3.12 3.67
N ALA A 212 -9.53 1.89 3.45
CA ALA A 212 -8.26 1.43 3.98
C ALA A 212 -7.13 2.00 3.10
N LEU A 213 -6.35 2.94 3.62
CA LEU A 213 -5.30 3.63 2.87
C LEU A 213 -3.94 3.07 3.25
N VAL A 214 -3.21 2.56 2.27
CA VAL A 214 -1.92 1.87 2.50
C VAL A 214 -0.80 2.51 1.68
N PRO A 215 -0.08 3.50 2.22
CA PRO A 215 1.16 3.98 1.64
C PRO A 215 2.32 3.01 1.87
N ILE A 216 3.02 2.69 0.78
CA ILE A 216 4.15 1.76 0.71
C ILE A 216 5.34 2.51 0.10
N SER A 217 6.26 2.93 0.96
CA SER A 217 7.35 3.86 0.61
C SER A 217 8.50 3.76 1.62
N ASP A 218 9.65 4.33 1.29
CA ASP A 218 10.70 4.66 2.25
C ASP A 218 10.47 6.03 2.95
N PHE A 219 9.37 6.69 2.61
CA PHE A 219 8.92 7.99 3.13
C PHE A 219 9.98 9.09 3.01
N GLN A 220 10.85 9.03 2.00
CA GLN A 220 11.77 10.12 1.71
C GLN A 220 10.99 11.39 1.32
N GLY A 221 11.37 12.53 1.91
CA GLY A 221 10.68 13.81 1.72
C GLY A 221 9.39 13.96 2.56
N LEU A 222 9.32 13.32 3.72
CA LEU A 222 8.24 13.50 4.71
C LEU A 222 8.48 14.75 5.58
N ASP A 223 8.32 15.92 4.97
CA ASP A 223 8.38 17.22 5.64
C ASP A 223 7.18 17.47 6.59
N ASP A 224 7.22 18.56 7.35
CA ASP A 224 6.18 18.91 8.33
C ASP A 224 4.79 19.06 7.71
N ASN A 225 4.72 19.59 6.49
CA ASN A 225 3.43 19.72 5.79
C ASN A 225 2.89 18.35 5.37
N ALA A 226 3.74 17.45 4.87
CA ALA A 226 3.36 16.08 4.57
C ALA A 226 2.88 15.35 5.83
N GLN A 227 3.53 15.53 6.97
CA GLN A 227 3.09 14.97 8.25
C GLN A 227 1.72 15.50 8.69
N ARG A 228 1.44 16.79 8.46
CA ARG A 228 0.13 17.40 8.71
C ARG A 228 -0.95 16.80 7.82
N LEU A 229 -0.69 16.67 6.52
CA LEU A 229 -1.62 16.11 5.53
C LEU A 229 -1.89 14.62 5.79
N LEU A 230 -0.86 13.86 6.20
CA LEU A 230 -1.00 12.49 6.67
C LEU A 230 -1.91 12.41 7.91
N GLY A 231 -1.81 13.40 8.82
CA GLY A 231 -2.74 13.62 9.92
C GLY A 231 -4.19 13.74 9.48
N LEU A 232 -4.45 14.52 8.45
CA LEU A 232 -5.80 14.66 7.89
C LEU A 232 -6.26 13.35 7.24
N LEU A 233 -5.37 12.63 6.53
CA LEU A 233 -5.67 11.32 5.94
C LEU A 233 -6.04 10.30 7.02
N ALA A 234 -5.26 10.20 8.10
CA ALA A 234 -5.52 9.29 9.22
C ALA A 234 -6.89 9.52 9.89
N ARG A 235 -7.40 10.76 9.91
CA ARG A 235 -8.72 11.06 10.49
C ARG A 235 -9.90 10.54 9.68
N ARG A 236 -9.73 10.27 8.39
CA ARG A 236 -10.82 9.88 7.47
C ARG A 236 -10.63 8.50 6.85
N THR A 237 -9.42 7.96 6.85
CA THR A 237 -9.11 6.62 6.35
C THR A 237 -8.66 5.72 7.49
N ASP A 238 -8.71 4.40 7.28
CA ASP A 238 -7.93 3.46 8.09
C ASP A 238 -6.53 3.41 7.52
N LEU A 239 -5.64 4.21 8.11
CA LEU A 239 -4.28 4.40 7.64
C LEU A 239 -3.38 3.27 8.17
N PHE A 240 -2.69 2.59 7.26
CA PHE A 240 -1.70 1.57 7.56
C PHE A 240 -0.45 1.80 6.70
N GLY A 241 0.66 2.18 7.31
CA GLY A 241 1.91 2.43 6.58
C GLY A 241 2.76 1.18 6.40
N VAL A 242 3.42 1.07 5.25
CA VAL A 242 4.52 0.11 5.03
C VAL A 242 5.79 0.90 4.74
N PHE A 243 6.69 0.93 5.72
CA PHE A 243 7.99 1.58 5.62
C PHE A 243 9.03 0.59 5.09
N LEU A 244 9.52 0.85 3.88
CA LEU A 244 10.56 0.05 3.23
C LEU A 244 11.94 0.66 3.48
N TYR A 245 12.90 -0.20 3.78
CA TYR A 245 14.29 0.19 3.94
C TYR A 245 15.21 -0.93 3.46
N ASP A 246 16.45 -0.59 3.19
CA ASP A 246 17.52 -1.53 2.90
C ASP A 246 18.47 -1.67 4.11
N PRO A 247 19.05 -2.85 4.39
CA PRO A 247 20.00 -3.03 5.49
C PRO A 247 21.17 -2.05 5.43
N LEU A 248 21.64 -1.69 4.22
CA LEU A 248 22.72 -0.71 4.07
C LEU A 248 22.34 0.67 4.61
N GLU A 249 21.05 1.03 4.59
CA GLU A 249 20.57 2.30 5.16
C GLU A 249 20.65 2.28 6.71
N THR A 250 20.58 1.09 7.32
CA THR A 250 20.57 0.89 8.77
C THR A 250 21.99 0.75 9.30
N GLU A 251 22.77 -0.14 8.69
CA GLU A 251 24.14 -0.46 9.09
C GLU A 251 25.09 -0.11 7.95
N ALA A 252 26.05 0.77 8.26
CA ALA A 252 27.08 1.12 7.29
C ALA A 252 27.88 -0.13 6.88
N PRO A 253 28.19 -0.30 5.58
CA PRO A 253 28.96 -1.44 5.09
C PRO A 253 30.38 -1.48 5.70
N PRO A 254 31.18 -2.51 5.43
CA PRO A 254 32.59 -2.53 5.81
C PRO A 254 33.31 -1.21 5.46
N ALA A 255 34.30 -0.84 6.27
CA ALA A 255 35.02 0.42 6.09
C ALA A 255 35.84 0.39 4.80
N ALA A 256 35.27 0.92 3.71
CA ALA A 256 35.87 0.97 2.40
C ALA A 256 35.27 2.12 1.57
N ARG A 257 35.91 2.38 0.42
CA ARG A 257 35.42 3.31 -0.60
C ARG A 257 34.61 2.56 -1.64
N TYR A 258 33.35 2.92 -1.78
CA TYR A 258 32.42 2.25 -2.70
C TYR A 258 32.13 3.15 -3.89
N PRO A 259 32.49 2.76 -5.13
CA PRO A 259 32.09 3.50 -6.31
C PRO A 259 30.58 3.36 -6.49
N VAL A 260 29.90 4.49 -6.69
CA VAL A 260 28.46 4.56 -6.91
C VAL A 260 28.14 5.37 -8.16
N THR A 261 27.00 5.10 -8.76
CA THR A 261 26.50 5.85 -9.91
C THR A 261 24.99 5.98 -9.83
N ASP A 262 24.46 7.14 -10.21
CA ASP A 262 23.02 7.34 -10.42
C ASP A 262 22.61 7.10 -11.89
N GLY A 263 23.54 6.59 -12.71
CA GLY A 263 23.39 6.40 -14.15
C GLY A 263 24.06 7.50 -14.98
N VAL A 264 24.31 8.68 -14.38
CA VAL A 264 24.94 9.83 -15.04
C VAL A 264 26.19 10.28 -14.29
N ARG A 265 26.05 10.51 -12.98
CA ARG A 265 27.11 10.95 -12.09
C ARG A 265 27.73 9.75 -11.40
N ARG A 266 29.05 9.66 -11.48
CA ARG A 266 29.83 8.70 -10.71
C ARG A 266 30.39 9.40 -9.48
N GLY A 267 30.27 8.74 -8.34
CA GLY A 267 30.78 9.21 -7.06
C GLY A 267 31.43 8.07 -6.30
N THR A 268 31.99 8.40 -5.14
CA THR A 268 32.51 7.40 -4.20
C THR A 268 31.90 7.68 -2.84
N LEU A 269 31.28 6.67 -2.24
CA LEU A 269 30.88 6.72 -0.84
C LEU A 269 32.07 6.26 0.01
N ASP A 270 32.61 7.15 0.82
CA ASP A 270 33.77 6.85 1.67
C ASP A 270 33.32 6.42 3.07
N PHE A 271 33.08 5.12 3.25
CA PHE A 271 32.73 4.55 4.56
C PHE A 271 33.96 4.26 5.44
N THR A 272 35.17 4.69 5.02
CA THR A 272 36.37 4.67 5.89
C THR A 272 36.36 5.81 6.90
N ASP A 273 35.67 6.91 6.61
CA ASP A 273 35.50 8.04 7.53
C ASP A 273 34.46 7.72 8.63
N PRO A 274 34.85 7.67 9.91
CA PRO A 274 33.92 7.46 11.02
C PRO A 274 32.82 8.53 11.14
N ALA A 275 33.09 9.78 10.73
CA ALA A 275 32.09 10.84 10.76
C ALA A 275 30.99 10.59 9.72
N TYR A 276 31.37 10.26 8.49
CA TYR A 276 30.43 9.86 7.44
C TYR A 276 29.56 8.66 7.87
N ARG A 277 30.15 7.62 8.47
CA ARG A 277 29.41 6.46 9.01
C ARG A 277 28.37 6.85 10.07
N ARG A 278 28.76 7.73 11.02
CA ARG A 278 27.84 8.22 12.07
C ARG A 278 26.71 9.05 11.46
N GLN A 279 27.02 9.94 10.52
CA GLN A 279 26.03 10.78 9.85
C GLN A 279 25.02 9.93 9.06
N HIS A 280 25.51 8.92 8.35
CA HIS A 280 24.68 7.98 7.59
C HIS A 280 23.67 7.26 8.51
N HIS A 281 24.16 6.66 9.62
CA HIS A 281 23.31 5.99 10.59
C HIS A 281 22.32 6.97 11.26
N ALA A 282 22.78 8.14 11.68
CA ALA A 282 21.93 9.16 12.32
C ALA A 282 20.82 9.67 11.38
N ALA A 283 21.11 9.83 10.09
CA ALA A 283 20.12 10.25 9.10
C ALA A 283 19.01 9.20 8.94
N PHE A 284 19.36 7.92 8.91
CA PHE A 284 18.37 6.84 8.87
C PHE A 284 17.51 6.80 10.13
N GLU A 285 18.13 6.84 11.32
CA GLU A 285 17.41 6.81 12.59
C GLU A 285 16.48 8.01 12.76
N ALA A 286 16.92 9.22 12.39
CA ALA A 286 16.08 10.41 12.40
C ALA A 286 14.85 10.24 11.48
N ARG A 287 15.05 9.74 10.26
CA ARG A 287 13.95 9.46 9.32
C ARG A 287 13.01 8.38 9.87
N ALA A 288 13.55 7.26 10.35
CA ALA A 288 12.75 6.16 10.89
C ALA A 288 11.94 6.59 12.11
N ALA A 289 12.50 7.45 12.97
CA ALA A 289 11.82 8.04 14.11
C ALA A 289 10.70 8.99 13.66
N ALA A 290 10.96 9.88 12.69
CA ALA A 290 9.96 10.79 12.14
C ALA A 290 8.79 10.04 11.50
N VAL A 291 9.06 9.01 10.69
CA VAL A 291 8.02 8.16 10.09
C VAL A 291 7.23 7.44 11.19
N ARG A 292 7.91 6.86 12.19
CA ARG A 292 7.23 6.18 13.30
C ARG A 292 6.31 7.13 14.05
N ALA A 293 6.78 8.32 14.44
CA ALA A 293 5.99 9.34 15.10
C ALA A 293 4.79 9.76 14.23
N ALA A 294 5.04 9.98 12.93
CA ALA A 294 4.02 10.36 11.97
C ALA A 294 2.86 9.36 11.90
N PHE A 295 3.07 8.05 12.11
CA PHE A 295 1.98 7.07 12.13
C PHE A 295 1.44 6.78 13.53
N VAL A 296 2.31 6.53 14.51
CA VAL A 296 1.92 6.05 15.85
C VAL A 296 1.15 7.11 16.63
N GLU A 297 1.57 8.38 16.60
CA GLU A 297 0.87 9.48 17.29
C GLU A 297 -0.56 9.71 16.76
N ARG A 298 -0.86 9.15 15.59
CA ARG A 298 -2.16 9.27 14.92
C ARG A 298 -2.99 7.99 15.04
N GLY A 299 -2.56 7.04 15.88
CA GLY A 299 -3.19 5.74 16.06
C GLY A 299 -3.12 4.83 14.83
N ALA A 300 -2.25 5.14 13.87
CA ALA A 300 -2.05 4.36 12.67
C ALA A 300 -0.95 3.31 12.87
N HIS A 301 -1.12 2.16 12.24
CA HIS A 301 -0.12 1.10 12.27
C HIS A 301 0.98 1.35 11.23
N LEU A 302 2.22 0.96 11.57
CA LEU A 302 3.36 1.04 10.67
C LEU A 302 4.10 -0.30 10.66
N LEU A 303 4.16 -0.95 9.50
CA LEU A 303 4.96 -2.14 9.27
C LEU A 303 6.31 -1.74 8.65
N ARG A 304 7.41 -2.24 9.21
CA ARG A 304 8.76 -2.03 8.67
C ARG A 304 9.22 -3.28 7.92
N LEU A 305 9.61 -3.14 6.66
CA LEU A 305 10.13 -4.24 5.84
C LEU A 305 11.49 -3.89 5.22
N SER A 306 12.49 -4.71 5.53
CA SER A 306 13.81 -4.73 4.88
C SER A 306 13.75 -5.40 3.51
N THR A 307 14.61 -4.97 2.58
CA THR A 307 14.86 -5.61 1.27
C THR A 307 15.45 -7.03 1.36
N GLU A 308 15.89 -7.45 2.54
CA GLU A 308 16.42 -8.80 2.80
C GLU A 308 15.34 -9.81 3.22
N HIS A 309 14.16 -9.34 3.64
CA HIS A 309 13.14 -10.24 4.16
C HIS A 309 12.48 -11.05 3.05
N ASP A 310 12.22 -12.32 3.34
CA ASP A 310 11.25 -13.10 2.57
C ASP A 310 9.85 -12.47 2.73
N LEU A 311 9.17 -12.33 1.60
CA LEU A 311 7.79 -11.88 1.52
C LEU A 311 6.84 -12.79 2.28
N GLY A 312 7.09 -14.10 2.33
CA GLY A 312 6.26 -15.05 3.08
C GLY A 312 6.25 -14.77 4.59
N ASP A 313 7.39 -14.40 5.15
CA ASP A 313 7.55 -14.04 6.56
C ASP A 313 7.03 -12.64 6.86
N SER A 314 7.27 -11.71 5.93
CA SER A 314 6.73 -10.34 5.97
C SER A 314 5.20 -10.35 6.00
N VAL A 315 4.58 -11.25 5.22
CA VAL A 315 3.14 -11.52 5.18
C VAL A 315 2.61 -12.00 6.53
N ARG A 316 3.30 -12.94 7.19
CA ARG A 316 2.91 -13.40 8.54
C ARG A 316 2.96 -12.27 9.56
N ARG A 317 4.00 -11.44 9.54
CA ARG A 317 4.10 -10.25 10.41
C ARG A 317 2.98 -9.24 10.14
N LEU A 318 2.61 -9.05 8.87
CA LEU A 318 1.48 -8.19 8.47
C LEU A 318 0.14 -8.70 9.03
N LEU A 319 -0.08 -10.01 9.06
CA LEU A 319 -1.25 -10.62 9.71
C LEU A 319 -1.24 -10.46 11.24
N HIS A 320 -0.09 -10.69 11.89
CA HIS A 320 0.04 -10.56 13.34
C HIS A 320 -0.12 -9.11 13.83
N ALA A 321 0.45 -8.13 13.14
CA ALA A 321 0.29 -6.71 13.48
C ALA A 321 -1.17 -6.25 13.35
N ARG A 322 -1.94 -6.85 12.42
CA ARG A 322 -3.38 -6.63 12.30
C ARG A 322 -4.20 -7.37 13.37
N GLY A 323 -3.64 -8.39 14.02
CA GLY A 323 -4.26 -9.16 15.09
C GLY A 323 -4.01 -8.63 16.51
N GLN A 324 -2.83 -8.04 16.78
CA GLN A 324 -2.39 -7.65 18.14
C GLN A 324 -2.82 -6.26 18.61
N GLY A 325 -3.34 -5.38 17.74
CA GLY A 325 -3.96 -4.11 18.15
C GLY A 325 -5.29 -4.24 18.90
N ARG A 326 -5.54 -5.37 19.57
CA ARG A 326 -6.83 -5.75 20.17
C ARG A 326 -6.75 -6.21 21.63
N SER A 327 -5.58 -6.16 22.28
CA SER A 327 -5.43 -6.51 23.70
C SER A 327 -5.08 -5.32 24.62
N ALA A 328 -5.27 -4.09 24.16
CA ALA A 328 -5.15 -2.88 24.96
C ALA A 328 -6.31 -1.94 24.64
#